data_AF-A0A8S3UAT4-F1
#
_entry.id   AF-A0A8S3UAT4-F1
#
_cell.length_a   1.000
_cell.length_b   1.000
_cell.length_c   1.000
_cell.angle_alpha   90.00
_cell.angle_beta   90.00
_cell.angle_gamma   90.00
#
_symmetry.space_group_name_H-M   'P 1'
#
loop_
_entity.id
_entity.type
_entity.pdbx_description
1 polymer ?
#
loop_
_entity_poly.entity_id
_entity_poly.type
_entity_poly.pdbx_seq_one_letter_code
_entity_poly.pdbx_strand_id
1 'polypeptide(L)'
;MHSKTIPDKDLVKVYELILLTSCKRQLIDQSSWLIVNRLEGISEANNSLLQLAEKLSYLPCVGIAVPLLSSNSFTGHTFCALPLPVQAVSMTGLPVHINCTFALSEDRKELKWDDTFSESHKEDSVQWNELLVSNVLPKVYTDLIMYVRKHYDEQLLFRCIPDPSEIDIKFKECVSKLFTNLNDVPFLYTKSNGGKWIHWKDAVFPIFKENTDADIRGTLLYTMSQYNSCLVDSEGFDRMYSILTKAFGRPPQDASPQFVSKRLSKLNSVYKNFEEKHKLNLLAYLISIRDDGILISLELLPLADGSFIRFQTNKGSTIFVCSSTVRKLCPGMEDKLVRQVPDQVNKLILRLAKSGGTQLAEPTESDVLLLISHSIEKIHGKVRTKKR
;
A
#
# COMPACT_ATOMS: atom_id res chain seq x y z
N MET A 1 1.24 -12.82 -53.00
CA MET A 1 1.64 -12.26 -51.69
C MET A 1 0.41 -12.30 -50.81
N HIS A 2 0.35 -13.20 -49.82
CA HIS A 2 -0.78 -13.23 -48.89
C HIS A 2 -0.74 -11.96 -48.05
N SER A 3 -1.76 -11.10 -48.16
CA SER A 3 -1.94 -10.04 -47.17
C SER A 3 -2.01 -10.70 -45.80
N LYS A 4 -1.21 -10.24 -44.86
CA LYS A 4 -1.33 -10.69 -43.47
C LYS A 4 -2.66 -10.13 -42.97
N THR A 5 -3.71 -10.92 -43.04
CA THR A 5 -5.05 -10.50 -42.59
C THR A 5 -5.05 -10.41 -41.07
N ILE A 6 -5.24 -9.19 -40.55
CA ILE A 6 -5.51 -8.95 -39.14
C ILE A 6 -6.87 -9.61 -38.82
N PRO A 7 -6.98 -10.40 -37.73
CA PRO A 7 -8.23 -11.04 -37.35
C PRO A 7 -9.25 -10.00 -36.84
N ASP A 8 -10.54 -10.34 -36.87
CA ASP A 8 -11.59 -9.46 -36.33
C ASP A 8 -11.44 -9.21 -34.83
N LYS A 9 -11.12 -10.27 -34.07
CA LYS A 9 -10.94 -10.24 -32.61
C LYS A 9 -9.47 -10.29 -32.22
N ASP A 10 -9.17 -9.75 -31.05
CA ASP A 10 -7.86 -9.85 -30.42
C ASP A 10 -7.40 -11.30 -30.27
N LEU A 11 -6.11 -11.55 -30.52
CA LEU A 11 -5.47 -12.82 -30.24
C LEU A 11 -4.42 -12.62 -29.16
N VAL A 12 -4.66 -13.24 -27.99
CA VAL A 12 -3.73 -13.26 -26.87
C VAL A 12 -3.15 -14.67 -26.73
N LYS A 13 -1.83 -14.78 -26.69
CA LYS A 13 -1.12 -16.04 -26.41
C LYS A 13 -0.19 -15.86 -25.22
N VAL A 14 -0.37 -16.70 -24.22
CA VAL A 14 0.48 -16.75 -23.03
C VAL A 14 1.16 -18.11 -22.96
N TYR A 15 2.47 -18.11 -22.72
CA TYR A 15 3.23 -19.34 -22.55
C TYR A 15 4.47 -19.10 -21.69
N GLU A 16 4.92 -20.14 -21.00
CA GLU A 16 6.19 -20.15 -20.30
C GLU A 16 7.31 -20.57 -21.25
N LEU A 17 8.48 -19.96 -21.09
CA LEU A 17 9.70 -20.29 -21.82
C LEU A 17 10.84 -20.52 -20.84
N ILE A 18 11.52 -21.66 -20.98
CA ILE A 18 12.75 -21.95 -20.23
C ILE A 18 13.91 -21.86 -21.22
N LEU A 19 14.86 -20.96 -20.94
CA LEU A 19 16.09 -20.79 -21.70
C LEU A 19 17.22 -21.49 -20.95
N LEU A 20 17.89 -22.41 -21.64
CA LEU A 20 19.06 -23.13 -21.14
C LEU A 20 20.28 -22.71 -21.94
N THR A 21 21.20 -21.99 -21.30
CA THR A 21 22.46 -21.56 -21.91
C THR A 21 23.54 -22.55 -21.52
N SER A 22 24.23 -23.13 -22.52
CA SER A 22 25.32 -24.08 -22.29
C SER A 22 26.56 -23.76 -23.12
N CYS A 23 27.74 -24.07 -22.58
CA CYS A 23 28.99 -24.07 -23.31
C CYS A 23 29.67 -25.42 -23.11
N LYS A 24 30.17 -26.02 -24.20
CA LYS A 24 30.82 -27.34 -24.17
C LYS A 24 29.98 -28.41 -23.45
N ARG A 25 28.65 -28.39 -23.63
CA ARG A 25 27.66 -29.30 -23.00
C ARG A 25 27.53 -29.19 -21.48
N GLN A 26 28.14 -28.18 -20.86
CA GLN A 26 27.87 -27.82 -19.48
C GLN A 26 26.82 -26.72 -19.44
N LEU A 27 25.76 -26.92 -18.65
CA LEU A 27 24.77 -25.87 -18.39
C LEU A 27 25.47 -24.74 -17.63
N ILE A 28 25.43 -23.55 -18.21
CA ILE A 28 25.98 -22.32 -17.62
C ILE A 28 24.89 -21.59 -16.87
N ASP A 29 23.73 -21.47 -17.49
CA ASP A 29 22.66 -20.63 -16.98
C ASP A 29 21.29 -21.18 -17.40
N GLN A 30 20.30 -20.98 -16.55
CA GLN A 30 18.92 -21.33 -16.79
C GLN A 30 18.05 -20.15 -16.38
N SER A 31 17.24 -19.64 -17.29
CA SER A 31 16.25 -18.60 -17.00
C SER A 31 14.86 -19.03 -17.43
N SER A 32 13.86 -18.68 -16.64
CA SER A 32 12.45 -19.00 -16.88
C SER A 32 11.66 -17.72 -17.06
N TRP A 33 10.82 -17.66 -18.08
CA TRP A 33 10.13 -16.46 -18.54
C TRP A 33 8.66 -16.75 -18.78
N LEU A 34 7.80 -15.80 -18.43
CA LEU A 34 6.42 -15.78 -18.86
C LEU A 34 6.30 -14.80 -20.02
N ILE A 35 5.81 -15.29 -21.15
CA ILE A 35 5.67 -14.51 -22.38
C ILE A 35 4.19 -14.33 -22.68
N VAL A 36 3.80 -13.07 -22.90
CA VAL A 36 2.45 -12.69 -23.31
C VAL A 36 2.55 -11.96 -24.64
N ASN A 37 1.92 -12.49 -25.68
CA ASN A 37 1.80 -11.83 -26.97
C ASN A 37 0.34 -11.45 -27.21
N ARG A 38 0.11 -10.22 -27.68
CA ARG A 38 -1.18 -9.74 -28.11
C ARG A 38 -1.08 -9.21 -29.54
N LEU A 39 -1.91 -9.74 -30.43
CA LEU A 39 -2.24 -9.15 -31.72
C LEU A 39 -3.58 -8.45 -31.57
N GLU A 40 -3.60 -7.13 -31.83
CA GLU A 40 -4.83 -6.36 -31.79
C GLU A 40 -5.72 -6.69 -33.01
N GLY A 41 -6.98 -7.01 -32.75
CA GLY A 41 -7.97 -7.31 -33.76
C GLY A 41 -8.68 -6.06 -34.28
N ILE A 42 -9.32 -6.17 -35.44
CA ILE A 42 -9.97 -5.03 -36.12
C ILE A 42 -11.04 -4.38 -35.24
N SER A 43 -11.78 -5.14 -34.43
CA SER A 43 -12.93 -4.61 -33.67
C SER A 43 -12.55 -3.71 -32.49
N GLU A 44 -11.36 -3.89 -31.91
CA GLU A 44 -10.92 -3.18 -30.69
C GLU A 44 -9.73 -2.24 -30.93
N ALA A 45 -9.14 -2.28 -32.13
CA ALA A 45 -7.98 -1.49 -32.48
C ALA A 45 -8.33 -0.02 -32.73
N ASN A 46 -7.33 0.83 -32.49
CA ASN A 46 -7.40 2.22 -32.89
C ASN A 46 -7.41 2.35 -34.43
N ASN A 47 -8.34 3.13 -34.99
CA ASN A 47 -8.47 3.29 -36.45
C ASN A 47 -7.17 3.75 -37.13
N SER A 48 -6.41 4.67 -36.51
CA SER A 48 -5.14 5.15 -37.06
C SER A 48 -4.07 4.05 -37.05
N LEU A 49 -4.08 3.17 -36.03
CA LEU A 49 -3.17 2.03 -35.99
C LEU A 49 -3.49 1.03 -37.10
N LEU A 50 -4.77 0.74 -37.36
CA LEU A 50 -5.17 -0.14 -38.45
C LEU A 50 -4.79 0.41 -39.84
N GLN A 51 -5.01 1.71 -40.06
CA GLN A 51 -4.60 2.38 -41.30
C GLN A 51 -3.09 2.29 -41.53
N LEU A 52 -2.28 2.51 -40.48
CA LEU A 52 -0.84 2.36 -40.57
C LEU A 52 -0.40 0.91 -40.73
N ALA A 53 -1.06 -0.04 -40.06
CA ALA A 53 -0.78 -1.46 -40.21
C ALA A 53 -0.96 -1.91 -41.67
N GLU A 54 -2.03 -1.47 -42.33
CA GLU A 54 -2.26 -1.73 -43.75
C GLU A 54 -1.21 -1.03 -44.63
N LYS A 55 -1.01 0.29 -44.44
CA LYS A 55 -0.07 1.09 -45.23
C LYS A 55 1.36 0.58 -45.17
N LEU A 56 1.81 0.15 -43.98
CA LEU A 56 3.17 -0.35 -43.73
C LEU A 56 3.27 -1.88 -43.91
N SER A 57 2.16 -2.58 -44.17
CA SER A 57 2.09 -4.05 -44.20
C SER A 57 2.62 -4.71 -42.92
N TYR A 58 2.34 -4.09 -41.77
CA TYR A 58 2.72 -4.55 -40.44
C TYR A 58 1.55 -5.21 -39.70
N LEU A 59 1.87 -5.97 -38.66
CA LEU A 59 0.88 -6.51 -37.73
C LEU A 59 0.97 -5.76 -36.40
N PRO A 60 -0.15 -5.30 -35.82
CA PRO A 60 -0.15 -4.63 -34.51
C PRO A 60 0.00 -5.66 -33.38
N CYS A 61 1.16 -6.31 -33.33
CA CYS A 61 1.47 -7.38 -32.40
C CYS A 61 2.56 -6.95 -31.42
N VAL A 62 2.25 -6.96 -30.13
CA VAL A 62 3.21 -6.68 -29.06
C VAL A 62 3.36 -7.91 -28.18
N GLY A 63 4.61 -8.31 -27.95
CA GLY A 63 5.00 -9.32 -26.98
C GLY A 63 5.69 -8.70 -25.78
N ILE A 64 5.41 -9.20 -24.58
CA ILE A 64 6.16 -8.88 -23.37
C ILE A 64 6.66 -10.15 -22.69
N ALA A 65 7.83 -10.06 -22.07
CA ALA A 65 8.42 -11.17 -21.33
C ALA A 65 8.86 -10.72 -19.94
N VAL A 66 8.40 -11.43 -18.91
CA VAL A 66 8.79 -11.21 -17.52
C VAL A 66 9.57 -12.42 -16.98
N PRO A 67 10.68 -12.21 -16.26
CA PRO A 67 11.42 -13.32 -15.65
C PRO A 67 10.64 -13.88 -14.45
N LEU A 68 10.37 -15.19 -14.45
CA LEU A 68 9.69 -15.88 -13.36
C LEU A 68 10.58 -15.97 -12.11
N LEU A 69 11.87 -16.27 -12.32
CA LEU A 69 12.86 -16.48 -11.26
C LEU A 69 13.94 -15.40 -11.34
N SER A 70 13.67 -14.18 -10.86
CA SER A 70 14.71 -13.15 -10.67
C SER A 70 14.83 -12.77 -9.21
N SER A 71 16.05 -12.82 -8.67
CA SER A 71 16.36 -12.40 -7.29
C SER A 71 16.54 -10.89 -7.15
N ASN A 72 16.69 -10.16 -8.27
CA ASN A 72 17.04 -8.75 -8.29
C ASN A 72 16.00 -7.92 -9.06
N SER A 73 16.10 -6.58 -8.93
CA SER A 73 15.41 -5.63 -9.80
C SER A 73 15.77 -5.90 -11.26
N PHE A 74 14.74 -6.14 -12.07
CA PHE A 74 14.87 -6.41 -13.50
C PHE A 74 14.41 -5.18 -14.26
N THR A 75 15.26 -4.70 -15.17
CA THR A 75 14.90 -3.59 -16.07
C THR A 75 14.84 -4.10 -17.50
N GLY A 76 13.71 -3.83 -18.12
CA GLY A 76 13.32 -4.31 -19.42
C GLY A 76 13.97 -3.57 -20.57
N HIS A 77 14.04 -4.27 -21.68
CA HIS A 77 14.64 -3.82 -22.94
C HIS A 77 13.63 -3.96 -24.07
N THR A 78 13.79 -3.15 -25.11
CA THR A 78 13.05 -3.32 -26.36
C THR A 78 13.78 -4.22 -27.35
N PHE A 79 12.98 -5.02 -28.07
CA PHE A 79 13.38 -5.93 -29.13
C PHE A 79 12.54 -5.63 -30.37
N CYS A 80 13.15 -5.77 -31.54
CA CYS A 80 12.44 -5.73 -32.82
C CYS A 80 12.88 -6.92 -33.67
N ALA A 81 12.32 -8.09 -33.36
CA ALA A 81 12.73 -9.43 -33.85
C ALA A 81 14.16 -9.86 -33.48
N LEU A 82 15.09 -8.92 -33.35
CA LEU A 82 16.44 -9.08 -32.82
C LEU A 82 16.65 -8.12 -31.63
N PRO A 83 17.57 -8.45 -30.71
CA PRO A 83 17.99 -7.52 -29.66
C PRO A 83 18.60 -6.26 -30.29
N LEU A 84 18.14 -5.11 -29.84
CA LEU A 84 18.84 -3.85 -30.10
C LEU A 84 20.13 -3.80 -29.26
N PRO A 85 21.14 -3.00 -29.65
CA PRO A 85 22.36 -2.84 -28.86
C PRO A 85 22.03 -2.54 -27.39
N VAL A 86 22.68 -3.25 -26.47
CA VAL A 86 22.46 -3.18 -25.00
C VAL A 86 23.03 -1.90 -24.39
N GLN A 87 23.10 -0.81 -25.16
CA GLN A 87 23.45 0.51 -24.67
C GLN A 87 22.21 1.11 -23.99
N ALA A 88 22.39 2.06 -23.06
CA ALA A 88 21.32 2.67 -22.24
C ALA A 88 20.09 3.15 -23.03
N VAL A 89 20.23 3.32 -24.35
CA VAL A 89 19.23 3.76 -25.32
C VAL A 89 18.03 2.80 -25.49
N SER A 90 18.21 1.48 -25.25
CA SER A 90 17.11 0.49 -25.37
C SER A 90 16.43 0.13 -24.05
N MET A 91 16.86 0.76 -22.94
CA MET A 91 16.29 0.54 -21.61
C MET A 91 14.94 1.23 -21.49
N THR A 92 13.93 0.48 -21.06
CA THR A 92 12.55 1.00 -20.96
C THR A 92 12.20 1.50 -19.55
N GLY A 93 12.92 1.02 -18.54
CA GLY A 93 12.54 1.17 -17.14
C GLY A 93 11.43 0.20 -16.68
N LEU A 94 10.73 -0.45 -17.61
CA LEU A 94 9.66 -1.41 -17.29
C LEU A 94 10.24 -2.72 -16.76
N PRO A 95 9.57 -3.43 -15.84
CA PRO A 95 10.02 -4.74 -15.36
C PRO A 95 9.72 -5.89 -16.34
N VAL A 96 9.66 -5.61 -17.65
CA VAL A 96 9.41 -6.60 -18.72
C VAL A 96 10.22 -6.26 -19.96
N HIS A 97 10.73 -7.26 -20.67
CA HIS A 97 11.17 -7.04 -22.05
C HIS A 97 9.94 -6.80 -22.94
N ILE A 98 10.10 -5.98 -23.97
CA ILE A 98 9.07 -5.71 -24.98
C ILE A 98 9.62 -6.12 -26.35
N ASN A 99 8.85 -6.87 -27.12
CA ASN A 99 9.15 -7.20 -28.50
C ASN A 99 7.99 -6.76 -29.40
N CYS A 100 8.28 -6.00 -30.45
CA CYS A 100 7.30 -5.59 -31.44
C CYS A 100 8.00 -5.29 -32.77
N THR A 101 7.25 -5.23 -33.87
CA THR A 101 7.75 -4.71 -35.16
C THR A 101 7.88 -3.19 -35.12
N PHE A 102 8.74 -2.67 -34.23
CA PHE A 102 9.00 -1.24 -34.12
C PHE A 102 9.79 -0.74 -35.33
N ALA A 103 9.52 0.52 -35.73
CA ALA A 103 10.40 1.24 -36.61
C ALA A 103 11.69 1.65 -35.88
N LEU A 104 12.82 1.51 -36.57
CA LEU A 104 14.14 1.83 -36.02
C LEU A 104 14.73 3.07 -36.68
N SER A 105 15.72 3.68 -36.03
CA SER A 105 16.61 4.69 -36.62
C SER A 105 17.33 4.15 -37.86
N GLU A 106 17.92 5.04 -38.66
CA GLU A 106 18.67 4.66 -39.87
C GLU A 106 19.85 3.72 -39.55
N ASP A 107 20.55 3.98 -38.45
CA ASP A 107 21.64 3.12 -37.97
C ASP A 107 21.15 1.87 -37.22
N ARG A 108 19.82 1.71 -37.09
CA ARG A 108 19.09 0.60 -36.50
C ARG A 108 19.49 0.27 -35.06
N LYS A 109 20.02 1.24 -34.33
CA LYS A 109 20.44 1.05 -32.93
C LYS A 109 19.36 1.41 -31.93
N GLU A 110 18.41 2.23 -32.31
CA GLU A 110 17.35 2.70 -31.43
C GLU A 110 15.99 2.68 -32.11
N LEU A 111 14.95 2.72 -31.29
CA LEU A 111 13.59 2.91 -31.75
C LEU A 111 13.45 4.33 -32.29
N LYS A 112 12.70 4.48 -33.39
CA LYS A 112 12.44 5.79 -33.98
C LYS A 112 11.37 6.53 -33.17
N TRP A 113 11.69 7.74 -32.73
CA TRP A 113 10.80 8.62 -31.95
C TRP A 113 10.77 10.02 -32.55
N ASP A 114 9.83 10.84 -32.11
CA ASP A 114 9.76 12.24 -32.50
C ASP A 114 10.74 13.07 -31.67
N ASP A 115 11.82 13.55 -32.29
CA ASP A 115 12.80 14.42 -31.64
C ASP A 115 12.40 15.90 -31.72
N THR A 116 11.45 16.24 -32.59
CA THR A 116 10.95 17.59 -32.80
C THR A 116 9.53 17.65 -32.29
N PHE A 117 9.25 18.31 -31.16
CA PHE A 117 7.90 18.48 -30.58
C PHE A 117 6.92 19.30 -31.46
N SER A 118 6.98 19.12 -32.78
CA SER A 118 6.21 19.73 -33.84
C SER A 118 5.09 18.78 -34.23
N GLU A 119 3.83 19.19 -34.02
CA GLU A 119 2.66 18.42 -34.46
C GLU A 119 2.47 18.43 -35.99
N SER A 120 3.24 19.23 -36.74
CA SER A 120 3.14 19.27 -38.20
C SER A 120 3.93 18.14 -38.86
N HIS A 121 3.19 17.19 -39.43
CA HIS A 121 3.63 16.05 -40.25
C HIS A 121 4.62 15.08 -39.56
N LYS A 122 4.15 14.33 -38.56
CA LYS A 122 4.88 13.15 -38.06
C LYS A 122 4.98 12.06 -39.12
N GLU A 123 6.14 11.44 -39.23
CA GLU A 123 6.35 10.30 -40.11
C GLU A 123 5.55 9.08 -39.65
N ASP A 124 4.97 8.32 -40.59
CA ASP A 124 4.19 7.10 -40.32
C ASP A 124 4.94 6.13 -39.40
N SER A 125 6.27 6.00 -39.57
CA SER A 125 7.11 5.12 -38.76
C SER A 125 7.20 5.52 -37.29
N VAL A 126 7.17 6.84 -37.01
CA VAL A 126 7.18 7.37 -35.64
C VAL A 126 5.79 7.17 -35.03
N GLN A 127 4.75 7.54 -35.78
CA GLN A 127 3.37 7.37 -35.35
C GLN A 127 3.03 5.90 -35.07
N TRP A 128 3.58 4.97 -35.85
CA TRP A 128 3.45 3.53 -35.61
C TRP A 128 3.98 3.12 -34.22
N ASN A 129 5.19 3.53 -33.85
CA ASN A 129 5.78 3.24 -32.55
C ASN A 129 4.97 3.85 -31.40
N GLU A 130 4.55 5.11 -31.54
CA GLU A 130 3.71 5.81 -30.56
C GLU A 130 2.37 5.10 -30.35
N LEU A 131 1.70 4.69 -31.43
CA LEU A 131 0.40 4.01 -31.34
C LEU A 131 0.53 2.61 -30.73
N LEU A 132 1.59 1.87 -31.01
CA LEU A 132 1.85 0.57 -30.38
C LEU A 132 2.04 0.72 -28.87
N VAL A 133 2.89 1.67 -28.43
CA VAL A 133 3.15 1.91 -27.00
C VAL A 133 1.94 2.47 -26.27
N SER A 134 1.14 3.31 -26.93
CA SER A 134 0.00 3.97 -26.30
C SER A 134 -1.29 3.16 -26.36
N ASN A 135 -1.48 2.22 -27.29
CA ASN A 135 -2.74 1.47 -27.43
C ASN A 135 -2.60 -0.03 -27.17
N VAL A 136 -1.56 -0.68 -27.71
CA VAL A 136 -1.41 -2.14 -27.65
C VAL A 136 -0.61 -2.57 -26.42
N LEU A 137 0.46 -1.86 -26.10
CA LEU A 137 1.32 -2.18 -24.96
C LEU A 137 0.59 -2.17 -23.59
N PRO A 138 -0.29 -1.19 -23.26
CA PRO A 138 -1.01 -1.20 -21.98
C PRO A 138 -1.99 -2.37 -21.86
N LYS A 139 -2.58 -2.74 -22.99
CA LYS A 139 -3.51 -3.85 -23.15
C LYS A 139 -2.79 -5.19 -22.88
N VAL A 140 -1.67 -5.47 -23.54
CA VAL A 140 -0.88 -6.69 -23.31
C VAL A 140 -0.31 -6.75 -21.88
N TYR A 141 0.04 -5.59 -21.29
CA TYR A 141 0.47 -5.52 -19.91
C TYR A 141 -0.67 -5.87 -18.93
N THR A 142 -1.89 -5.42 -19.23
CA THR A 142 -3.08 -5.80 -18.47
C THR A 142 -3.30 -7.31 -18.54
N ASP A 143 -3.14 -7.93 -19.72
CA ASP A 143 -3.23 -9.39 -19.88
C ASP A 143 -2.19 -10.11 -19.03
N LEU A 144 -0.95 -9.61 -18.97
CA LEU A 144 0.11 -10.15 -18.11
C LEU A 144 -0.29 -10.10 -16.63
N ILE A 145 -0.70 -8.94 -16.13
CA ILE A 145 -1.09 -8.80 -14.71
C ILE A 145 -2.25 -9.73 -14.38
N MET A 146 -3.24 -9.84 -15.26
CA MET A 146 -4.39 -10.73 -15.06
C MET A 146 -4.03 -12.21 -15.11
N TYR A 147 -3.11 -12.59 -16.00
CA TYR A 147 -2.60 -13.96 -16.06
C TYR A 147 -1.78 -14.31 -14.81
N VAL A 148 -0.86 -13.42 -14.41
CA VAL A 148 -0.03 -13.59 -13.21
C VAL A 148 -0.90 -13.73 -11.97
N ARG A 149 -1.89 -12.83 -11.81
CA ARG A 149 -2.89 -12.87 -10.74
C ARG A 149 -3.61 -14.22 -10.64
N LYS A 150 -3.88 -14.87 -11.77
CA LYS A 150 -4.67 -16.12 -11.82
C LYS A 150 -3.80 -17.37 -11.59
N HIS A 151 -2.54 -17.33 -11.99
CA HIS A 151 -1.70 -18.54 -12.10
C HIS A 151 -0.47 -18.55 -11.19
N TYR A 152 -0.10 -17.41 -10.59
CA TYR A 152 1.08 -17.26 -9.74
C TYR A 152 0.76 -16.51 -8.44
N ASP A 153 1.79 -16.34 -7.60
CA ASP A 153 1.70 -15.64 -6.34
C ASP A 153 1.71 -14.11 -6.48
N GLU A 154 1.44 -13.44 -5.36
CA GLU A 154 1.46 -11.98 -5.30
C GLU A 154 2.86 -11.37 -5.44
N GLN A 155 3.92 -12.14 -5.19
CA GLN A 155 5.30 -11.66 -5.27
C GLN A 155 5.72 -11.44 -6.72
N LEU A 156 5.41 -12.40 -7.60
CA LEU A 156 5.60 -12.21 -9.02
C LEU A 156 4.75 -11.06 -9.53
N LEU A 157 3.48 -10.94 -9.08
CA LEU A 157 2.63 -9.82 -9.48
C LEU A 157 3.25 -8.48 -9.10
N PHE A 158 3.76 -8.32 -7.88
CA PHE A 158 4.36 -7.08 -7.42
C PHE A 158 5.61 -6.73 -8.24
N ARG A 159 6.41 -7.72 -8.64
CA ARG A 159 7.56 -7.55 -9.53
C ARG A 159 7.17 -7.11 -10.94
N CYS A 160 5.99 -7.53 -11.42
CA CYS A 160 5.47 -7.13 -12.72
C CYS A 160 4.92 -5.70 -12.75
N ILE A 161 4.60 -5.06 -11.62
CA ILE A 161 4.01 -3.71 -11.64
C ILE A 161 5.12 -2.66 -11.85
N PRO A 162 5.01 -1.78 -12.87
CA PRO A 162 6.02 -0.76 -13.14
C PRO A 162 5.97 0.38 -12.12
N ASP A 163 7.15 0.88 -11.66
CA ASP A 163 7.24 2.12 -10.87
C ASP A 163 7.29 3.33 -11.82
N PRO A 164 6.29 4.23 -11.82
CA PRO A 164 6.26 5.40 -12.70
C PRO A 164 7.50 6.31 -12.64
N SER A 165 8.28 6.26 -11.56
CA SER A 165 9.51 7.05 -11.40
C SER A 165 10.71 6.48 -12.16
N GLU A 166 10.70 5.20 -12.51
CA GLU A 166 11.84 4.51 -13.14
C GLU A 166 11.68 4.39 -14.66
N ILE A 167 10.56 4.88 -15.22
CA ILE A 167 10.17 4.67 -16.61
C ILE A 167 10.73 5.75 -17.53
N ASP A 168 11.29 5.31 -18.66
CA ASP A 168 11.69 6.21 -19.74
C ASP A 168 10.47 6.99 -20.25
N ILE A 169 10.68 8.28 -20.57
CA ILE A 169 9.60 9.20 -20.96
C ILE A 169 8.73 8.66 -22.10
N LYS A 170 9.32 7.89 -23.03
CA LYS A 170 8.65 7.30 -24.19
C LYS A 170 7.61 6.25 -23.84
N PHE A 171 7.73 5.62 -22.66
CA PHE A 171 6.81 4.57 -22.18
C PHE A 171 5.89 5.05 -21.05
N LYS A 172 5.99 6.30 -20.61
CA LYS A 172 5.16 6.83 -19.51
C LYS A 172 3.67 6.79 -19.82
N GLU A 173 3.28 7.08 -21.06
CA GLU A 173 1.87 7.01 -21.47
C GLU A 173 1.33 5.58 -21.32
N CYS A 174 2.13 4.57 -21.66
CA CYS A 174 1.75 3.18 -21.48
C CYS A 174 1.43 2.88 -20.01
N VAL A 175 2.29 3.33 -19.11
CA VAL A 175 2.14 3.10 -17.67
C VAL A 175 0.92 3.83 -17.11
N SER A 176 0.67 5.07 -17.55
CA SER A 176 -0.55 5.81 -17.21
C SER A 176 -1.83 5.07 -17.63
N LYS A 177 -1.86 4.55 -18.87
CA LYS A 177 -2.99 3.78 -19.39
C LYS A 177 -3.15 2.43 -18.69
N LEU A 178 -2.05 1.76 -18.35
CA LEU A 178 -2.07 0.55 -17.53
C LEU A 178 -2.75 0.80 -16.18
N PHE A 179 -2.34 1.83 -15.43
CA PHE A 179 -2.96 2.13 -14.14
C PHE A 179 -4.41 2.59 -14.28
N THR A 180 -4.76 3.23 -15.39
CA THR A 180 -6.16 3.51 -15.75
C THR A 180 -6.97 2.22 -15.90
N ASN A 181 -6.45 1.23 -16.65
CA ASN A 181 -7.09 -0.07 -16.82
C ASN A 181 -7.19 -0.85 -15.49
N LEU A 182 -6.19 -0.73 -14.62
CA LEU A 182 -6.15 -1.38 -13.32
C LEU A 182 -7.01 -0.67 -12.26
N ASN A 183 -7.52 0.54 -12.52
CA ASN A 183 -8.23 1.37 -11.53
C ASN A 183 -9.52 0.76 -11.00
N ASP A 184 -10.12 -0.20 -11.71
CA ASP A 184 -11.35 -0.89 -11.31
C ASP A 184 -11.19 -2.41 -11.32
N VAL A 185 -9.94 -2.89 -11.35
CA VAL A 185 -9.59 -4.32 -11.33
C VAL A 185 -9.01 -4.69 -9.96
N PRO A 186 -9.47 -5.77 -9.32
CA PRO A 186 -8.85 -6.25 -8.10
C PRO A 186 -7.53 -6.97 -8.42
N PHE A 187 -6.39 -6.33 -8.18
CA PHE A 187 -5.06 -6.92 -8.49
C PHE A 187 -4.11 -6.99 -7.29
N LEU A 188 -4.53 -6.54 -6.11
CA LEU A 188 -3.76 -6.72 -4.87
C LEU A 188 -4.26 -7.95 -4.13
N TYR A 189 -3.35 -8.72 -3.53
CA TYR A 189 -3.72 -9.88 -2.73
C TYR A 189 -3.73 -9.54 -1.25
N THR A 190 -4.75 -10.02 -0.53
CA THR A 190 -4.77 -10.01 0.93
C THR A 190 -4.93 -11.44 1.43
N LYS A 191 -4.12 -11.80 2.44
CA LYS A 191 -4.25 -13.08 3.15
C LYS A 191 -5.40 -13.09 4.16
N SER A 192 -5.95 -11.91 4.49
CA SER A 192 -7.09 -11.77 5.38
C SER A 192 -8.32 -12.51 4.86
N ASN A 193 -9.12 -13.09 5.77
CA ASN A 193 -10.39 -13.76 5.47
C ASN A 193 -10.30 -14.92 4.46
N GLY A 194 -9.23 -15.73 4.53
CA GLY A 194 -9.07 -16.90 3.67
C GLY A 194 -8.46 -16.61 2.30
N GLY A 195 -7.89 -15.42 2.11
CA GLY A 195 -7.15 -15.09 0.89
C GLY A 195 -8.05 -14.62 -0.25
N LYS A 196 -7.85 -13.38 -0.72
CA LYS A 196 -8.57 -12.90 -1.91
C LYS A 196 -7.84 -11.76 -2.62
N TRP A 197 -8.14 -11.62 -3.91
CA TRP A 197 -7.77 -10.45 -4.68
C TRP A 197 -8.75 -9.30 -4.40
N ILE A 198 -8.22 -8.12 -4.12
CA ILE A 198 -8.95 -6.92 -3.72
C ILE A 198 -8.59 -5.74 -4.60
N HIS A 199 -9.50 -4.78 -4.60
CA HIS A 199 -9.29 -3.50 -5.23
C HIS A 199 -8.28 -2.66 -4.44
N TRP A 200 -7.45 -1.86 -5.12
CA TRP A 200 -6.45 -1.01 -4.46
C TRP A 200 -7.08 0.00 -3.49
N LYS A 201 -8.29 0.46 -3.81
CA LYS A 201 -9.12 1.37 -2.98
C LYS A 201 -9.55 0.73 -1.64
N ASP A 202 -9.63 -0.60 -1.58
CA ASP A 202 -10.04 -1.35 -0.39
C ASP A 202 -8.84 -1.87 0.41
N ALA A 203 -7.65 -1.85 -0.18
CA ALA A 203 -6.42 -2.33 0.43
C ALA A 203 -5.97 -1.43 1.58
N VAL A 204 -5.55 -2.05 2.68
CA VAL A 204 -4.95 -1.38 3.83
C VAL A 204 -3.50 -1.82 3.93
N PHE A 205 -2.58 -0.87 3.77
CA PHE A 205 -1.15 -1.16 3.86
C PHE A 205 -0.63 -0.94 5.28
N PRO A 206 0.18 -1.88 5.83
CA PRO A 206 0.78 -1.76 7.16
C PRO A 206 1.99 -0.81 7.15
N ILE A 207 1.78 0.42 6.66
CA ILE A 207 2.76 1.51 6.68
C ILE A 207 2.69 2.17 8.06
N PHE A 208 3.81 2.14 8.77
CA PHE A 208 3.98 2.74 10.08
C PHE A 208 5.11 3.76 10.04
N LYS A 209 5.15 4.68 11.01
CA LYS A 209 6.30 5.57 11.18
C LYS A 209 7.55 4.74 11.47
N GLU A 210 8.71 5.13 10.95
CA GLU A 210 9.96 4.36 11.04
C GLU A 210 10.32 3.90 12.46
N ASN A 211 10.07 4.73 13.46
CA ASN A 211 10.38 4.45 14.88
C ASN A 211 9.24 3.75 15.65
N THR A 212 8.30 3.09 14.96
CA THR A 212 7.22 2.37 15.62
C THR A 212 7.74 1.04 16.16
N ASP A 213 7.59 0.84 17.47
CA ASP A 213 8.00 -0.36 18.19
C ASP A 213 7.40 -1.65 17.60
N ALA A 214 8.18 -2.74 17.59
CA ALA A 214 7.78 -4.02 17.01
C ALA A 214 6.56 -4.65 17.71
N ASP A 215 6.43 -4.52 19.04
CA ASP A 215 5.27 -5.01 19.79
C ASP A 215 4.01 -4.21 19.43
N ILE A 216 4.16 -2.90 19.19
CA ILE A 216 3.07 -2.04 18.71
C ILE A 216 2.64 -2.47 17.30
N ARG A 217 3.59 -2.69 16.39
CA ARG A 217 3.30 -3.17 15.03
C ARG A 217 2.57 -4.51 15.05
N GLY A 218 3.04 -5.47 15.86
CA GLY A 218 2.38 -6.76 16.05
C GLY A 218 0.95 -6.61 16.59
N THR A 219 0.75 -5.73 17.57
CA THR A 219 -0.58 -5.43 18.12
C THR A 219 -1.51 -4.84 17.06
N LEU A 220 -1.02 -3.96 16.19
CA LEU A 220 -1.80 -3.32 15.13
C LEU A 220 -2.20 -4.32 14.04
N LEU A 221 -1.26 -5.17 13.61
CA LEU A 221 -1.55 -6.25 12.66
C LEU A 221 -2.58 -7.22 13.22
N TYR A 222 -2.41 -7.65 14.47
CA TYR A 222 -3.40 -8.47 15.19
C TYR A 222 -4.76 -7.78 15.21
N THR A 223 -4.82 -6.51 15.63
CA THR A 223 -6.06 -5.73 15.67
C THR A 223 -6.72 -5.68 14.30
N MET A 224 -5.97 -5.37 13.23
CA MET A 224 -6.53 -5.28 11.89
C MET A 224 -7.07 -6.63 11.38
N SER A 225 -6.42 -7.75 11.76
CA SER A 225 -6.90 -9.11 11.47
C SER A 225 -8.26 -9.39 12.13
N GLN A 226 -8.42 -9.02 13.41
CA GLN A 226 -9.67 -9.21 14.16
C GLN A 226 -10.85 -8.39 13.58
N TYR A 227 -10.53 -7.33 12.83
CA TYR A 227 -11.50 -6.42 12.22
C TYR A 227 -11.72 -6.73 10.73
N ASN A 228 -11.23 -7.88 10.25
CA ASN A 228 -11.36 -8.34 8.86
C ASN A 228 -10.87 -7.30 7.84
N SER A 229 -9.85 -6.51 8.19
CA SER A 229 -9.28 -5.51 7.29
C SER A 229 -8.53 -6.20 6.15
N CYS A 230 -8.68 -5.67 4.94
CA CYS A 230 -8.04 -6.16 3.73
C CYS A 230 -6.54 -5.77 3.70
N LEU A 231 -5.76 -6.38 4.58
CA LEU A 231 -4.34 -6.11 4.76
C LEU A 231 -3.52 -6.62 3.58
N VAL A 232 -2.64 -5.77 3.06
CA VAL A 232 -1.62 -6.13 2.07
C VAL A 232 -0.27 -6.13 2.78
N ASP A 233 0.11 -7.27 3.36
CA ASP A 233 1.30 -7.45 4.20
C ASP A 233 2.37 -8.36 3.55
N SER A 234 2.21 -8.67 2.27
CA SER A 234 3.17 -9.43 1.49
C SER A 234 4.49 -8.67 1.31
N GLU A 235 5.61 -9.40 1.16
CA GLU A 235 6.92 -8.79 0.93
C GLU A 235 6.87 -7.78 -0.24
N GLY A 236 7.52 -6.62 -0.05
CA GLY A 236 7.46 -5.50 -1.00
C GLY A 236 6.19 -4.64 -0.96
N PHE A 237 5.33 -4.78 0.06
CA PHE A 237 4.12 -3.94 0.21
C PHE A 237 4.43 -2.44 0.30
N ASP A 238 5.58 -2.05 0.83
CA ASP A 238 6.07 -0.68 0.96
C ASP A 238 6.41 -0.08 -0.41
N ARG A 239 7.12 -0.84 -1.25
CA ARG A 239 7.36 -0.50 -2.65
C ARG A 239 6.04 -0.36 -3.39
N MET A 240 5.13 -1.33 -3.23
CA MET A 240 3.81 -1.29 -3.87
C MET A 240 3.00 -0.06 -3.44
N TYR A 241 2.98 0.28 -2.15
CA TYR A 241 2.33 1.48 -1.64
C TYR A 241 2.88 2.76 -2.30
N SER A 242 4.20 2.87 -2.43
CA SER A 242 4.87 3.98 -3.11
C SER A 242 4.49 4.08 -4.59
N ILE A 243 4.53 2.95 -5.31
CA ILE A 243 4.12 2.86 -6.72
C ILE A 243 2.69 3.33 -6.91
N LEU A 244 1.74 2.81 -6.12
CA LEU A 244 0.32 3.16 -6.22
C LEU A 244 0.08 4.64 -5.91
N THR A 245 0.81 5.19 -4.92
CA THR A 245 0.73 6.61 -4.57
C THR A 245 1.12 7.50 -5.75
N LYS A 246 2.22 7.16 -6.43
CA LYS A 246 2.70 7.88 -7.62
C LYS A 246 1.76 7.71 -8.81
N ALA A 247 1.31 6.49 -9.05
CA ALA A 247 0.49 6.12 -10.20
C ALA A 247 -0.91 6.74 -10.17
N PHE A 248 -1.58 6.72 -9.01
CA PHE A 248 -2.93 7.25 -8.85
C PHE A 248 -2.98 8.69 -8.32
N GLY A 249 -1.81 9.30 -8.06
CA GLY A 249 -1.70 10.66 -7.53
C GLY A 249 -2.22 10.85 -6.10
N ARG A 250 -2.57 9.77 -5.41
CA ARG A 250 -3.01 9.78 -4.00
C ARG A 250 -2.59 8.49 -3.29
N PRO A 251 -2.23 8.56 -2.01
CA PRO A 251 -1.86 7.36 -1.26
C PRO A 251 -3.05 6.41 -1.11
N PRO A 252 -2.83 5.08 -1.21
CA PRO A 252 -3.78 4.08 -0.75
C PRO A 252 -4.09 4.24 0.75
N GLN A 253 -5.10 3.52 1.24
CA GLN A 253 -5.38 3.49 2.67
C GLN A 253 -4.22 2.82 3.41
N ASP A 254 -3.71 3.48 4.44
CA ASP A 254 -2.69 2.95 5.33
C ASP A 254 -3.29 2.63 6.71
N ALA A 255 -2.49 1.92 7.50
CA ALA A 255 -2.72 1.57 8.88
C ALA A 255 -2.65 2.77 9.87
N SER A 256 -2.87 4.00 9.41
CA SER A 256 -2.71 5.22 10.21
C SER A 256 -3.54 5.23 11.49
N PRO A 257 -3.13 5.99 12.52
CA PRO A 257 -3.89 6.09 13.77
C PRO A 257 -5.33 6.57 13.58
N GLN A 258 -5.60 7.47 12.61
CA GLN A 258 -6.95 7.88 12.25
C GLN A 258 -7.78 6.71 11.71
N PHE A 259 -7.19 5.89 10.84
CA PHE A 259 -7.86 4.70 10.31
C PHE A 259 -8.16 3.69 11.41
N VAL A 260 -7.17 3.41 12.26
CA VAL A 260 -7.30 2.47 13.39
C VAL A 260 -8.37 2.97 14.36
N SER A 261 -8.34 4.24 14.79
CA SER A 261 -9.37 4.83 15.64
C SER A 261 -10.78 4.72 15.02
N LYS A 262 -10.92 5.05 13.73
CA LYS A 262 -12.20 4.94 13.01
C LYS A 262 -12.71 3.50 12.93
N ARG A 263 -11.81 2.52 12.81
CA ARG A 263 -12.17 1.10 12.82
C ARG A 263 -12.59 0.63 14.22
N LEU A 264 -11.82 0.99 15.25
CA LEU A 264 -12.11 0.66 16.64
C LEU A 264 -13.45 1.26 17.10
N SER A 265 -13.73 2.51 16.75
CA SER A 265 -14.98 3.19 17.12
C SER A 265 -16.22 2.58 16.44
N LYS A 266 -16.12 2.22 15.15
CA LYS A 266 -17.22 1.55 14.41
C LYS A 266 -17.52 0.14 14.92
N LEU A 267 -16.49 -0.61 15.32
CA LEU A 267 -16.57 -2.02 15.71
C LEU A 267 -16.09 -2.17 17.17
N ASN A 268 -16.81 -1.52 18.07
CA ASN A 268 -16.39 -1.26 19.46
C ASN A 268 -16.34 -2.50 20.37
N SER A 269 -16.83 -3.66 19.94
CA SER A 269 -16.90 -4.85 20.80
C SER A 269 -15.58 -5.62 20.91
N VAL A 270 -14.77 -5.64 19.86
CA VAL A 270 -13.67 -6.61 19.72
C VAL A 270 -12.46 -6.23 20.58
N TYR A 271 -11.95 -5.00 20.47
CA TYR A 271 -10.77 -4.56 21.22
C TYR A 271 -10.99 -4.49 22.74
N LYS A 272 -12.24 -4.47 23.21
CA LYS A 272 -12.55 -4.46 24.65
C LYS A 272 -12.11 -5.74 25.35
N ASN A 273 -12.07 -6.85 24.61
CA ASN A 273 -11.62 -8.14 25.12
C ASN A 273 -10.10 -8.35 24.98
N PHE A 274 -9.38 -7.37 24.42
CA PHE A 274 -7.93 -7.49 24.30
C PHE A 274 -7.25 -7.44 25.66
N GLU A 275 -6.12 -8.13 25.77
CA GLU A 275 -5.27 -8.09 26.94
C GLU A 275 -4.75 -6.67 27.20
N GLU A 276 -4.37 -6.41 28.44
CA GLU A 276 -3.85 -5.10 28.89
C GLU A 276 -2.70 -4.60 28.01
N LYS A 277 -1.71 -5.46 27.71
CA LYS A 277 -0.56 -5.10 26.86
C LYS A 277 -1.01 -4.57 25.50
N HIS A 278 -1.95 -5.25 24.85
CA HIS A 278 -2.48 -4.86 23.55
C HIS A 278 -3.24 -3.53 23.61
N LYS A 279 -4.05 -3.30 24.65
CA LYS A 279 -4.76 -2.01 24.84
C LYS A 279 -3.79 -0.85 25.04
N LEU A 280 -2.74 -1.04 25.84
CA LEU A 280 -1.71 -0.02 26.06
C LEU A 280 -0.91 0.27 24.79
N ASN A 281 -0.60 -0.75 23.98
CA ASN A 281 0.07 -0.57 22.69
C ASN A 281 -0.81 0.18 21.69
N LEU A 282 -2.12 -0.14 21.63
CA LEU A 282 -3.08 0.62 20.83
C LEU A 282 -3.14 2.09 21.28
N LEU A 283 -3.21 2.31 22.59
CA LEU A 283 -3.22 3.66 23.14
C LEU A 283 -1.93 4.42 22.77
N ALA A 284 -0.76 3.80 22.95
CA ALA A 284 0.52 4.39 22.59
C ALA A 284 0.58 4.79 21.11
N TYR A 285 0.07 3.93 20.23
CA TYR A 285 0.01 4.20 18.79
C TYR A 285 -0.93 5.35 18.46
N LEU A 286 -2.14 5.36 19.04
CA LEU A 286 -3.12 6.40 18.80
C LEU A 286 -2.61 7.77 19.27
N ILE A 287 -2.05 7.87 20.48
CA ILE A 287 -1.55 9.15 21.01
C ILE A 287 -0.30 9.66 20.27
N SER A 288 0.31 8.86 19.39
CA SER A 288 1.46 9.28 18.57
C SER A 288 1.16 10.45 17.61
N ILE A 289 -0.12 10.83 17.47
CA ILE A 289 -0.56 12.00 16.71
C ILE A 289 -1.04 13.11 17.66
N ARG A 290 -0.85 14.37 17.27
CA ARG A 290 -1.30 15.55 18.00
C ARG A 290 -2.82 15.81 17.92
N ASP A 291 -3.59 14.87 17.39
CA ASP A 291 -5.04 14.97 17.29
C ASP A 291 -5.67 14.16 18.42
N ASP A 292 -5.92 14.82 19.55
CA ASP A 292 -6.46 14.18 20.75
C ASP A 292 -7.93 13.72 20.55
N GLY A 293 -8.61 14.22 19.50
CA GLY A 293 -10.00 13.89 19.19
C GLY A 293 -10.21 12.43 18.77
N ILE A 294 -9.18 11.78 18.21
CA ILE A 294 -9.25 10.38 17.75
C ILE A 294 -9.46 9.38 18.90
N LEU A 295 -9.16 9.78 20.14
CA LEU A 295 -9.32 8.91 21.31
C LEU A 295 -10.76 8.91 21.80
N ILE A 296 -11.51 9.99 21.56
CA ILE A 296 -12.86 10.18 22.10
C ILE A 296 -13.75 9.00 21.70
N SER A 297 -14.51 8.49 22.67
CA SER A 297 -15.37 7.29 22.57
C SER A 297 -14.65 5.94 22.57
N LEU A 298 -13.32 5.89 22.59
CA LEU A 298 -12.56 4.65 22.73
C LEU A 298 -12.35 4.29 24.21
N GLU A 299 -12.61 3.04 24.56
CA GLU A 299 -12.48 2.43 25.89
C GLU A 299 -11.05 1.95 26.14
N LEU A 300 -10.12 2.89 26.05
CA LEU A 300 -8.68 2.65 26.14
C LEU A 300 -8.02 3.41 27.29
N LEU A 301 -8.75 4.15 28.11
CA LEU A 301 -8.17 4.90 29.23
C LEU A 301 -7.96 3.97 30.45
N PRO A 302 -6.71 3.67 30.85
CA PRO A 302 -6.45 2.72 31.94
C PRO A 302 -6.62 3.36 33.31
N LEU A 303 -7.47 2.77 34.15
CA LEU A 303 -7.68 3.19 35.55
C LEU A 303 -6.84 2.36 36.52
N ALA A 304 -6.60 2.92 37.70
CA ALA A 304 -5.80 2.28 38.74
C ALA A 304 -6.44 0.99 39.29
N ASP A 305 -7.76 0.84 39.14
CA ASP A 305 -8.52 -0.37 39.52
C ASP A 305 -8.31 -1.52 38.51
N GLY A 306 -7.58 -1.28 37.41
CA GLY A 306 -7.32 -2.24 36.34
C GLY A 306 -8.37 -2.25 35.23
N SER A 307 -9.44 -1.48 35.37
CA SER A 307 -10.45 -1.30 34.32
C SER A 307 -9.98 -0.34 33.23
N PHE A 308 -10.66 -0.41 32.09
CA PHE A 308 -10.48 0.54 30.99
C PHE A 308 -11.79 1.26 30.76
N ILE A 309 -11.75 2.59 30.73
CA ILE A 309 -12.93 3.43 30.49
C ILE A 309 -12.80 4.20 29.17
N ARG A 310 -13.92 4.79 28.75
CA ARG A 310 -13.98 5.59 27.53
C ARG A 310 -13.30 6.93 27.73
N PHE A 311 -12.53 7.35 26.74
CA PHE A 311 -12.15 8.73 26.57
C PHE A 311 -13.38 9.58 26.22
N GLN A 312 -13.47 10.74 26.85
CA GLN A 312 -14.51 11.75 26.81
C GLN A 312 -13.83 13.11 26.68
N THR A 313 -14.62 14.12 26.34
CA THR A 313 -14.17 15.51 26.37
C THR A 313 -14.00 15.98 27.81
N ASN A 314 -13.43 17.16 27.98
CA ASN A 314 -13.27 17.85 29.28
C ASN A 314 -14.57 18.15 30.05
N LYS A 315 -15.74 17.81 29.50
CA LYS A 315 -17.04 17.87 30.19
C LYS A 315 -17.36 16.59 30.99
N GLY A 316 -16.58 15.53 30.81
CA GLY A 316 -16.72 14.27 31.54
C GLY A 316 -16.25 14.36 32.99
N SER A 317 -16.37 13.24 33.72
CA SER A 317 -15.81 13.13 35.07
C SER A 317 -14.28 13.16 35.01
N THR A 318 -13.67 14.10 35.73
CA THR A 318 -12.21 14.28 35.75
C THR A 318 -11.50 13.03 36.26
N ILE A 319 -10.48 12.58 35.51
CA ILE A 319 -9.59 11.48 35.87
C ILE A 319 -8.19 12.06 36.05
N PHE A 320 -7.57 11.78 37.20
CA PHE A 320 -6.31 12.41 37.56
C PHE A 320 -5.09 11.57 37.18
N VAL A 321 -4.09 12.23 36.60
CA VAL A 321 -2.77 11.65 36.32
C VAL A 321 -1.84 11.97 37.49
N CYS A 322 -1.70 11.01 38.40
CA CYS A 322 -1.00 11.20 39.67
C CYS A 322 0.36 10.48 39.70
N SER A 323 1.26 10.97 40.56
CA SER A 323 2.47 10.25 40.95
C SER A 323 2.13 8.97 41.71
N SER A 324 3.09 8.03 41.75
CA SER A 324 2.93 6.76 42.48
C SER A 324 2.65 6.98 43.97
N THR A 325 3.20 8.02 44.57
CA THR A 325 2.98 8.39 45.98
C THR A 325 1.53 8.77 46.24
N VAL A 326 0.97 9.70 45.45
CA VAL A 326 -0.42 10.15 45.64
C VAL A 326 -1.41 9.01 45.41
N ARG A 327 -1.14 8.13 44.44
CA ARG A 327 -1.98 6.95 44.19
C ARG A 327 -2.03 6.01 45.40
N LYS A 328 -0.90 5.79 46.09
CA LYS A 328 -0.85 4.98 47.32
C LYS A 328 -1.56 5.63 48.52
N LEU A 329 -1.66 6.96 48.53
CA LEU A 329 -2.31 7.73 49.61
C LEU A 329 -3.84 7.82 49.48
N CYS A 330 -4.40 7.43 48.33
CA CYS A 330 -5.84 7.52 48.07
C CYS A 330 -6.50 6.15 47.81
N PRO A 331 -6.41 5.15 48.72
CA PRO A 331 -7.10 3.87 48.54
C PRO A 331 -8.62 4.06 48.41
N GLY A 332 -9.26 3.27 47.55
CA GLY A 332 -10.68 3.38 47.23
C GLY A 332 -11.02 4.44 46.19
N MET A 333 -10.05 5.21 45.67
CA MET A 333 -10.23 6.21 44.61
C MET A 333 -9.66 5.76 43.27
N GLU A 334 -9.40 4.46 43.11
CA GLU A 334 -8.75 3.88 41.94
C GLU A 334 -9.55 4.08 40.65
N ASP A 335 -10.87 4.28 40.76
CA ASP A 335 -11.81 4.61 39.68
C ASP A 335 -11.62 6.03 39.11
N LYS A 336 -10.89 6.90 39.82
CA LYS A 336 -10.62 8.30 39.42
C LYS A 336 -9.17 8.57 39.08
N LEU A 337 -8.31 7.56 39.16
CA LEU A 337 -6.87 7.70 38.98
C LEU A 337 -6.42 6.89 37.77
N VAL A 338 -5.57 7.47 36.93
CA VAL A 338 -4.90 6.70 35.87
C VAL A 338 -3.98 5.66 36.50
N ARG A 339 -3.87 4.47 35.90
CA ARG A 339 -2.94 3.41 36.32
C ARG A 339 -1.47 3.80 36.18
N GLN A 340 -0.57 3.06 36.82
CA GLN A 340 0.84 3.04 36.41
C GLN A 340 0.96 2.38 35.03
N VAL A 341 1.54 3.09 34.08
CA VAL A 341 1.75 2.66 32.69
C VAL A 341 3.22 2.86 32.30
N PRO A 342 3.72 2.21 31.24
CA PRO A 342 5.09 2.43 30.75
C PRO A 342 5.38 3.92 30.49
N ASP A 343 6.63 4.33 30.68
CA ASP A 343 7.04 5.75 30.62
C ASP A 343 6.64 6.46 29.33
N GLN A 344 6.72 5.76 28.20
CA GLN A 344 6.29 6.29 26.90
C GLN A 344 4.80 6.65 26.91
N VAL A 345 3.94 5.76 27.42
CA VAL A 345 2.50 5.98 27.53
C VAL A 345 2.21 7.06 28.58
N ASN A 346 2.94 7.07 29.70
CA ASN A 346 2.76 8.05 30.77
C ASN A 346 3.05 9.48 30.27
N LYS A 347 4.14 9.67 29.52
CA LYS A 347 4.46 10.98 28.88
C LYS A 347 3.33 11.44 27.95
N LEU A 348 2.75 10.51 27.19
CA LEU A 348 1.66 10.79 26.27
C LEU A 348 0.35 11.14 27.01
N ILE A 349 0.03 10.44 28.10
CA ILE A 349 -1.13 10.74 28.95
C ILE A 349 -0.96 12.09 29.67
N LEU A 350 0.24 12.41 30.18
CA LEU A 350 0.53 13.71 30.77
C LEU A 350 0.36 14.85 29.75
N ARG A 351 0.76 14.63 28.50
CA ARG A 351 0.50 15.59 27.42
C ARG A 351 -1.01 15.84 27.23
N LEU A 352 -1.83 14.78 27.26
CA LEU A 352 -3.29 14.88 27.15
C LEU A 352 -3.91 15.62 28.34
N ALA A 353 -3.39 15.41 29.56
CA ALA A 353 -3.84 16.13 30.74
C ALA A 353 -3.53 17.63 30.63
N LYS A 354 -2.36 17.99 30.08
CA LYS A 354 -1.96 19.39 29.86
C LYS A 354 -2.73 20.08 28.72
N SER A 355 -3.18 19.34 27.71
CA SER A 355 -3.92 19.93 26.59
C SER A 355 -5.34 20.36 26.97
N GLY A 356 -5.92 19.79 28.02
CA GLY A 356 -7.27 20.11 28.49
C GLY A 356 -8.39 19.71 27.53
N GLY A 357 -8.08 18.91 26.49
CA GLY A 357 -9.05 18.45 25.49
C GLY A 357 -9.85 17.21 25.91
N THR A 358 -9.41 16.51 26.94
CA THR A 358 -10.01 15.25 27.43
C THR A 358 -10.41 15.36 28.90
N GLN A 359 -11.00 14.30 29.48
CA GLN A 359 -11.29 14.27 30.92
C GLN A 359 -10.05 14.15 31.83
N LEU A 360 -8.85 14.08 31.24
CA LEU A 360 -7.60 13.95 32.00
C LEU A 360 -7.15 15.29 32.55
N ALA A 361 -6.70 15.30 33.80
CA ALA A 361 -6.10 16.48 34.43
C ALA A 361 -4.93 16.08 35.33
N GLU A 362 -3.98 17.00 35.48
CA GLU A 362 -3.03 16.94 36.58
C GLU A 362 -3.70 17.50 37.84
N PRO A 363 -3.63 16.80 38.99
CA PRO A 363 -4.29 17.26 40.20
C PRO A 363 -3.60 18.52 40.74
N THR A 364 -4.40 19.52 41.12
CA THR A 364 -3.92 20.65 41.95
C THR A 364 -3.75 20.21 43.41
N GLU A 365 -3.08 21.02 44.23
CA GLU A 365 -2.98 20.74 45.68
C GLU A 365 -4.36 20.56 46.34
N SER A 366 -5.34 21.36 45.91
CA SER A 366 -6.73 21.25 46.38
C SER A 366 -7.38 19.93 45.96
N ASP A 367 -7.13 19.47 44.73
CA ASP A 367 -7.64 18.19 44.23
C ASP A 367 -7.05 17.01 45.02
N VAL A 368 -5.75 17.05 45.34
CA VAL A 368 -5.09 16.01 46.15
C VAL A 368 -5.72 15.92 47.54
N LEU A 369 -5.94 17.06 48.21
CA LEU A 369 -6.60 17.08 49.52
C LEU A 369 -8.01 16.52 49.46
N LEU A 370 -8.78 16.85 48.42
CA LEU A 370 -10.11 16.29 48.21
C LEU A 370 -10.06 14.78 47.97
N LEU A 371 -9.14 14.29 47.14
CA LEU A 371 -8.98 12.86 46.87
C LEU A 371 -8.66 12.07 48.16
N ILE A 372 -7.75 12.58 48.99
CA ILE A 372 -7.40 11.97 50.28
C ILE A 372 -8.61 11.98 51.23
N SER A 373 -9.33 13.11 51.32
CA SER A 373 -10.53 13.21 52.16
C SER A 373 -11.60 12.19 51.77
N HIS A 374 -11.91 12.08 50.48
CA HIS A 374 -12.87 11.11 49.97
C HIS A 374 -12.39 9.65 50.15
N SER A 375 -11.09 9.41 50.02
CA SER A 375 -10.49 8.10 50.30
C SER A 375 -10.69 7.69 51.77
N ILE A 376 -10.42 8.60 52.72
CA ILE A 376 -10.65 8.36 54.15
C ILE A 376 -12.14 8.09 54.42
N GLU A 377 -13.05 8.88 53.83
CA GLU A 377 -14.49 8.66 53.99
C GLU A 377 -14.96 7.32 53.42
N LYS A 378 -14.41 6.85 52.29
CA LYS A 378 -14.73 5.53 51.72
C LYS A 378 -14.26 4.39 52.63
N ILE A 379 -13.09 4.52 53.27
CA ILE A 379 -12.48 3.46 54.08
C ILE A 379 -13.07 3.43 55.50
N HIS A 380 -13.26 4.59 56.11
CA HIS A 380 -13.63 4.73 57.53
C HIS A 380 -15.06 5.23 57.76
N GLY A 381 -15.82 5.52 56.69
CA GLY A 381 -17.14 6.15 56.77
C GLY A 381 -17.06 7.68 56.99
N LYS A 382 -18.18 8.39 56.81
CA LYS A 382 -18.23 9.85 56.99
C LYS A 382 -17.74 10.24 58.38
N VAL A 383 -16.59 10.92 58.44
CA VAL A 383 -16.09 11.52 59.68
C VAL A 383 -17.05 12.64 60.06
N ARG A 384 -17.96 12.37 61.00
CA ARG A 384 -18.78 13.40 61.62
C ARG A 384 -17.85 14.35 62.37
N THR A 385 -17.52 15.48 61.76
CA THR A 385 -16.92 16.60 62.46
C THR A 385 -17.92 17.09 63.50
N LYS A 386 -17.71 16.67 64.76
CA LYS A 386 -18.34 17.34 65.90
C LYS A 386 -17.83 18.78 65.87
N LYS A 387 -18.69 19.71 65.40
CA LYS A 387 -18.53 21.14 65.67
C LYS A 387 -18.36 21.29 67.18
N ARG A 388 -17.17 21.74 67.59
CA ARG A 388 -16.94 22.26 68.93
C ARG A 388 -17.10 23.77 68.91
#